data_AF-F9QDS9-F1
#
_entry.id   AF-F9QDS9-F1
#
_cell.length_a   1.000
_cell.length_b   1.000
_cell.length_c   1.000
_cell.angle_alpha   90.00
_cell.angle_beta   90.00
_cell.angle_gamma   90.00
#
_symmetry.space_group_name_H-M   'P 1'
#
loop_
_entity.id
_entity.type
_entity.pdbx_description
1 polymer ?
#
loop_
_entity_poly.entity_id
_entity_poly.type
_entity_poly.pdbx_seq_one_letter_code
_entity_poly.pdbx_strand_id
1 'polypeptide(L)'
;MHEIVIKKSTFYSKVYEINNKKEVSTIVQNLKKEYKKARHVCYAYLFTNENKVDEAGYDDDGEPKHTAGRPILDLIQLKNVKNVLVVVVRYFGGIKLGAGGLIRAYRQAAQCAIDNYLIER
;
A
#
# COMPACT_ATOMS: atom_id res chain seq x y z
N MET A 1 -4.59 11.28 -1.91
CA MET A 1 -4.01 10.22 -1.04
C MET A 1 -4.31 10.61 0.39
N HIS A 2 -4.49 9.65 1.30
CA HIS A 2 -4.61 9.95 2.74
C HIS A 2 -3.25 10.02 3.38
N GLU A 3 -3.03 11.06 4.19
CA GLU A 3 -1.79 11.28 4.91
C GLU A 3 -1.93 10.85 6.37
N ILE A 4 -0.93 10.13 6.88
CA ILE A 4 -0.70 9.99 8.32
C ILE A 4 0.76 10.30 8.65
N VAL A 5 0.99 10.85 9.85
CA VAL A 5 2.33 11.17 10.34
C VAL A 5 2.59 10.38 11.62
N ILE A 6 3.67 9.57 11.62
CA ILE A 6 4.08 8.74 12.76
C ILE A 6 5.57 8.98 13.02
N LYS A 7 5.91 9.50 14.21
CA LYS A 7 7.28 9.86 14.61
C LYS A 7 8.03 10.61 13.50
N LYS A 8 7.42 11.69 13.00
CA LYS A 8 7.90 12.55 11.90
C LYS A 8 7.97 11.88 10.51
N SER A 9 7.74 10.58 10.40
CA SER A 9 7.61 9.90 9.10
C SER A 9 6.21 10.12 8.56
N THR A 10 6.12 10.55 7.31
CA THR A 10 4.85 10.74 6.60
C THR A 10 4.56 9.54 5.72
N PHE A 11 3.32 9.08 5.75
CA PHE A 11 2.82 7.98 4.93
C PHE A 11 1.62 8.46 4.14
N TYR A 12 1.73 8.48 2.81
CA TYR A 12 0.64 8.78 1.90
C TYR A 12 0.09 7.48 1.32
N SER A 13 -1.21 7.28 1.42
CA SER A 13 -1.85 6.01 1.03
C SER A 13 -3.02 6.24 0.07
N LYS A 14 -3.25 5.28 -0.82
CA LYS A 14 -4.39 5.34 -1.77
C LYS A 14 -4.76 3.95 -2.25
N VAL A 15 -6.05 3.78 -2.54
CA VAL A 15 -6.60 2.61 -3.24
C VAL A 15 -6.79 2.96 -4.71
N TYR A 16 -6.43 2.03 -5.58
CA TYR A 16 -6.70 2.06 -7.02
C TYR A 16 -7.49 0.82 -7.39
N GLU A 17 -8.49 0.96 -8.24
CA GLU A 17 -9.14 -0.18 -8.87
C GLU A 17 -8.24 -0.76 -9.96
N ILE A 18 -8.17 -2.08 -10.03
CA ILE A 18 -7.36 -2.81 -10.99
C ILE A 18 -8.06 -4.10 -11.42
N ASN A 19 -7.79 -4.56 -12.65
CA ASN A 19 -8.31 -5.84 -13.14
C ASN A 19 -7.21 -6.82 -13.54
N ASN A 20 -5.96 -6.37 -13.59
CA ASN A 20 -4.83 -7.20 -13.94
C ASN A 20 -3.52 -6.66 -13.35
N LYS A 21 -2.49 -7.50 -13.42
CA LYS A 21 -1.15 -7.20 -12.92
C LYS A 21 -0.40 -6.10 -13.70
N LYS A 22 -0.77 -5.84 -14.96
CA LYS A 22 -0.12 -4.80 -15.79
C LYS A 22 -0.51 -3.39 -15.33
N GLU A 23 -1.73 -3.22 -14.86
CA GLU A 23 -2.18 -1.97 -14.23
C GLU A 23 -1.35 -1.67 -12.97
N VAL A 24 -1.09 -2.69 -12.14
CA VAL A 24 -0.25 -2.55 -10.94
C VAL A 24 1.11 -1.96 -11.26
N SER A 25 1.82 -2.56 -12.22
CA SER A 25 3.17 -2.10 -12.58
C SER A 25 3.15 -0.68 -13.15
N THR A 26 2.14 -0.36 -13.96
CA THR A 26 1.97 0.98 -14.57
C THR A 26 1.72 2.05 -13.50
N ILE A 27 0.79 1.79 -12.58
CA ILE A 27 0.43 2.72 -11.50
C ILE A 27 1.64 2.94 -10.58
N VAL A 28 2.30 1.88 -10.14
CA VAL A 28 3.46 1.97 -9.24
C VAL A 28 4.62 2.72 -9.89
N GLN A 29 4.90 2.49 -11.18
CA GLN A 29 5.94 3.22 -11.89
C GLN A 29 5.63 4.71 -12.01
N ASN A 30 4.37 5.07 -12.26
CA ASN A 30 3.95 6.47 -12.30
C ASN A 30 4.08 7.13 -10.93
N LEU A 31 3.69 6.44 -9.84
CA LEU A 31 3.87 6.94 -8.48
C LEU A 31 5.35 7.12 -8.12
N LYS A 32 6.24 6.20 -8.51
CA LYS A 32 7.69 6.37 -8.31
C LYS A 32 8.24 7.59 -9.06
N LYS A 33 7.66 7.95 -10.21
CA LYS A 33 8.01 9.17 -10.96
C LYS A 33 7.41 10.44 -10.37
N GLU A 34 6.22 10.38 -9.80
CA GLU A 34 5.54 11.50 -9.14
C GLU A 34 6.23 11.82 -7.79
N TYR A 35 6.46 10.80 -6.98
CA TYR A 35 7.05 10.88 -5.65
C TYR A 35 8.55 10.57 -5.67
N LYS A 36 9.33 11.20 -6.57
CA LYS A 36 10.78 10.90 -6.73
C LYS A 36 11.62 11.03 -5.45
N LYS A 37 11.15 11.85 -4.51
CA LYS A 37 11.82 12.10 -3.21
C LYS A 37 11.36 11.13 -2.11
N ALA A 38 10.34 10.32 -2.37
CA ALA A 38 9.91 9.30 -1.41
C ALA A 38 10.98 8.21 -1.31
N ARG A 39 11.09 7.64 -0.12
CA ARG A 39 12.09 6.60 0.13
C ARG A 39 11.60 5.24 -0.35
N HIS A 40 10.31 4.99 -0.16
CA HIS A 40 9.67 3.71 -0.45
C HIS A 40 8.24 3.97 -0.95
N VAL A 41 7.83 3.24 -1.99
CA VAL A 41 6.49 3.12 -2.54
C VAL A 41 6.09 1.66 -2.40
N CYS A 42 5.71 1.28 -1.18
CA CYS A 42 5.29 -0.08 -0.86
C CYS A 42 3.85 -0.29 -1.29
N TYR A 43 3.48 -1.51 -1.66
CA TYR A 43 2.11 -1.79 -2.10
C TYR A 43 1.70 -3.23 -1.88
N ALA A 44 0.39 -3.46 -1.97
CA ALA A 44 -0.19 -4.79 -2.14
C ALA A 44 -1.43 -4.73 -3.03
N TYR A 45 -1.75 -5.84 -3.67
CA TYR A 45 -2.93 -5.97 -4.51
C TYR A 45 -3.65 -7.30 -4.29
N LEU A 46 -4.95 -7.28 -4.58
CA LEU A 46 -5.81 -8.45 -4.71
C LEU A 46 -6.83 -8.16 -5.81
N PHE A 47 -6.86 -8.97 -6.86
CA PHE A 47 -7.88 -8.89 -7.90
C PHE A 47 -8.28 -10.29 -8.37
N THR A 48 -9.50 -10.42 -8.87
CA THR A 48 -9.98 -11.65 -9.50
C THR A 48 -9.78 -11.51 -11.00
N ASN A 49 -8.98 -12.38 -11.60
CA ASN A 49 -8.71 -12.33 -13.04
C ASN A 49 -9.89 -12.86 -13.86
N GLU A 50 -9.78 -12.78 -15.19
CA GLU A 50 -10.83 -13.20 -16.14
C GLU A 50 -11.22 -14.69 -16.00
N ASN A 51 -10.29 -15.52 -15.51
CA ASN A 51 -10.53 -16.95 -15.23
C ASN A 51 -11.18 -17.19 -13.86
N LYS A 52 -11.66 -16.13 -13.19
CA LYS A 52 -12.24 -16.16 -11.84
C LYS A 52 -11.27 -16.65 -10.76
N VAL A 53 -9.97 -16.47 -10.98
CA VAL A 53 -8.93 -16.83 -10.00
C VAL A 53 -8.43 -15.56 -9.31
N ASP A 54 -8.38 -15.60 -7.99
CA ASP A 54 -7.81 -14.51 -7.19
C ASP A 54 -6.28 -14.49 -7.34
N GLU A 55 -5.75 -13.35 -7.75
CA GLU A 55 -4.32 -13.05 -7.78
C GLU A 55 -3.99 -12.00 -6.74
N ALA A 56 -2.95 -12.27 -5.94
CA ALA A 56 -2.51 -11.40 -4.88
C ALA A 56 -0.99 -11.28 -4.86
N GLY A 57 -0.50 -10.12 -4.42
CA GLY A 57 0.92 -9.88 -4.26
C GLY A 57 1.21 -8.60 -3.50
N TYR A 58 2.44 -8.44 -3.07
CA TYR A 58 2.90 -7.25 -2.37
C TYR A 58 4.39 -6.99 -2.64
N ASP A 59 4.80 -5.76 -2.37
CA ASP A 59 6.20 -5.32 -2.43
C ASP A 59 6.49 -4.37 -1.26
N ASP A 60 7.59 -4.64 -0.55
CA ASP A 60 8.08 -3.81 0.55
C ASP A 60 8.94 -2.63 0.04
N ASP A 61 9.28 -2.56 -1.25
CA ASP A 61 10.06 -1.51 -1.92
C ASP A 61 11.32 -1.08 -1.17
N GLY A 62 12.06 -2.04 -0.61
CA GLY A 62 13.30 -1.78 0.13
C GLY A 62 13.12 -1.45 1.62
N GLU A 63 11.89 -1.44 2.14
CA GLU A 63 11.66 -1.60 3.59
C GLU A 63 12.13 -2.99 4.05
N PRO A 64 12.39 -3.18 5.36
CA PRO A 64 12.66 -4.51 5.90
C PRO A 64 11.55 -5.49 5.50
N LYS A 65 11.95 -6.73 5.15
CA LYS A 65 11.03 -7.76 4.66
C LYS A 65 9.81 -7.91 5.54
N HIS A 66 8.64 -7.96 4.90
CA HIS A 66 7.32 -8.15 5.50
C HIS A 66 6.88 -7.04 6.47
N THR A 67 7.53 -5.88 6.45
CA THR A 67 7.16 -4.77 7.33
C THR A 67 6.26 -3.74 6.68
N ALA A 68 6.04 -3.80 5.35
CA ALA A 68 5.25 -2.84 4.62
C ALA A 68 4.18 -3.50 3.74
N GLY A 69 4.58 -4.10 2.62
CA GLY A 69 3.67 -4.73 1.65
C GLY A 69 2.84 -5.85 2.25
N ARG A 70 3.44 -6.68 3.10
CA ARG A 70 2.72 -7.81 3.74
C ARG A 70 1.58 -7.32 4.65
N PRO A 71 1.80 -6.39 5.60
CA PRO A 71 0.72 -5.79 6.40
C PRO A 71 -0.40 -5.14 5.58
N ILE A 72 -0.08 -4.55 4.42
CA ILE A 72 -1.08 -3.99 3.50
C ILE A 72 -1.92 -5.13 2.92
N LEU A 73 -1.28 -6.20 2.41
CA LEU A 73 -2.00 -7.35 1.84
C LEU A 73 -2.90 -8.04 2.86
N ASP A 74 -2.38 -8.32 4.05
CA ASP A 74 -3.13 -8.96 5.12
C ASP A 74 -4.40 -8.15 5.46
N LEU A 75 -4.34 -6.82 5.35
CA LEU A 75 -5.48 -5.95 5.58
C LEU A 75 -6.50 -5.99 4.43
N ILE A 76 -6.04 -5.97 3.18
CA ILE A 76 -6.93 -6.12 2.00
C ILE A 76 -7.73 -7.42 2.13
N GLN A 77 -7.05 -8.52 2.47
CA GLN A 77 -7.66 -9.84 2.64
C GLN A 77 -8.62 -9.87 3.84
N LEU A 78 -8.21 -9.32 4.99
CA LEU A 78 -9.06 -9.24 6.18
C LEU A 78 -10.36 -8.48 5.91
N LYS A 79 -10.30 -7.42 5.10
CA LYS A 79 -11.46 -6.61 4.72
C LYS A 79 -12.23 -7.14 3.52
N ASN A 80 -11.75 -8.22 2.91
CA ASN A 80 -12.32 -8.83 1.71
C ASN A 80 -12.54 -7.81 0.57
N VAL A 81 -11.62 -6.86 0.40
CA VAL A 81 -11.69 -5.86 -0.68
C VAL A 81 -10.98 -6.43 -1.90
N LYS A 82 -11.72 -6.59 -3.01
CA LYS A 82 -11.22 -7.18 -4.25
C LYS A 82 -11.08 -6.15 -5.36
N ASN A 83 -10.28 -6.50 -6.37
CA ASN A 83 -9.98 -5.70 -7.56
C ASN A 83 -9.30 -4.38 -7.20
N VAL A 84 -8.38 -4.44 -6.24
CA VAL A 84 -7.71 -3.25 -5.71
C VAL A 84 -6.19 -3.41 -5.63
N LEU A 85 -5.51 -2.29 -5.82
CA LEU A 85 -4.13 -2.02 -5.46
C LEU A 85 -4.14 -0.97 -4.35
N VAL A 86 -3.51 -1.28 -3.22
CA VAL A 86 -3.28 -0.31 -2.15
C VAL A 86 -1.80 0.04 -2.12
N VAL A 87 -1.50 1.32 -2.26
CA VAL A 87 -0.13 1.86 -2.23
C VAL A 87 0.08 2.69 -0.97
N VAL A 88 1.29 2.65 -0.44
CA VAL A 88 1.74 3.49 0.66
C VAL A 88 3.12 4.07 0.34
N VAL A 89 3.16 5.37 0.10
CA VAL A 89 4.37 6.15 -0.13
C VAL A 89 4.89 6.68 1.19
N ARG A 90 6.16 6.41 1.52
CA ARG A 90 6.76 6.82 2.79
C ARG A 90 7.87 7.84 2.58
N TYR A 91 7.81 8.90 3.40
CA TYR A 91 8.91 9.83 3.66
C TYR A 91 9.51 9.58 5.05
N PHE A 92 10.84 9.42 5.12
CA PHE A 92 11.52 9.16 6.39
C PHE A 92 11.66 10.44 7.22
N GLY A 93 11.20 10.40 8.48
CA GLY A 93 11.18 11.54 9.38
C GLY A 93 12.41 11.76 10.26
N GLY A 94 13.49 11.01 10.03
CA GLY A 94 14.69 11.04 10.89
C GLY A 94 14.63 10.12 12.11
N ILE A 95 13.46 9.55 12.46
CA ILE A 95 13.30 8.64 13.60
C ILE A 95 12.98 7.23 13.12
N LYS A 96 13.80 6.25 13.51
CA LYS A 96 13.55 4.84 13.19
C LYS A 96 12.33 4.32 13.95
N LEU A 97 11.44 3.61 13.24
CA LEU A 97 10.24 3.00 13.83
C LEU A 97 10.48 1.58 14.37
N GLY A 98 11.54 0.90 13.90
CA GLY A 98 11.73 -0.54 14.11
C GLY A 98 10.70 -1.37 13.34
N ALA A 99 10.94 -2.68 13.22
CA ALA A 99 10.09 -3.57 12.41
C ALA A 99 8.61 -3.55 12.85
N GLY A 100 8.34 -3.70 14.15
CA GLY A 100 6.98 -3.64 14.68
C GLY A 100 6.31 -2.28 14.50
N GLY A 101 7.08 -1.18 14.52
CA GLY A 101 6.56 0.16 14.26
C GLY A 101 6.19 0.38 12.79
N LEU A 102 6.99 -0.17 11.87
CA LEU A 102 6.70 -0.14 10.44
C LEU A 102 5.44 -0.94 10.11
N ILE A 103 5.34 -2.16 10.63
CA ILE A 103 4.16 -3.03 10.44
C ILE A 103 2.88 -2.28 10.82
N ARG A 104 2.87 -1.64 12.00
CA ARG A 104 1.71 -0.87 12.46
C ARG A 104 1.45 0.37 11.60
N ALA A 105 2.49 1.11 11.22
CA ALA A 105 2.37 2.32 10.42
C ALA A 105 1.81 2.04 9.02
N TYR A 106 2.34 1.04 8.32
CA TYR A 106 1.86 0.65 6.99
C TYR A 106 0.43 0.10 7.03
N ARG A 107 0.12 -0.74 8.03
CA ARG A 107 -1.25 -1.22 8.24
C ARG A 107 -2.21 -0.07 8.50
N GLN A 108 -1.84 0.90 9.35
CA GLN A 108 -2.69 2.05 9.66
C GLN A 108 -2.90 2.95 8.44
N ALA A 109 -1.85 3.21 7.64
CA ALA A 109 -1.97 4.00 6.42
C ALA A 109 -2.92 3.32 5.42
N ALA A 110 -2.71 2.03 5.16
CA ALA A 110 -3.61 1.25 4.30
C ALA A 110 -5.04 1.22 4.83
N GLN A 111 -5.22 1.11 6.15
CA GLN A 111 -6.52 1.14 6.80
C GLN A 111 -7.29 2.42 6.48
N CYS A 112 -6.64 3.59 6.64
CA CYS A 112 -7.26 4.87 6.31
C CYS A 112 -7.66 4.95 4.84
N ALA A 113 -6.81 4.49 3.92
CA ALA A 113 -7.14 4.50 2.49
C ALA A 113 -8.31 3.57 2.15
N ILE A 114 -8.34 2.37 2.71
CA ILE A 114 -9.41 1.39 2.45
C ILE A 114 -10.74 1.87 3.03
N ASP A 115 -10.75 2.41 4.26
CA ASP A 115 -11.99 2.89 4.88
C ASP A 115 -12.66 3.99 4.05
N ASN A 116 -11.87 4.96 3.60
CA ASN A 116 -12.40 6.04 2.77
C ASN A 116 -12.86 5.53 1.40
N TYR A 117 -12.10 4.63 0.77
CA TYR A 117 -12.52 3.98 -0.48
C TYR A 117 -13.87 3.25 -0.35
N LEU A 118 -14.14 2.63 0.79
CA LEU A 118 -15.41 1.94 1.04
C LEU A 118 -16.57 2.89 1.36
N ILE A 119 -16.30 4.10 1.88
CA ILE A 119 -17.31 5.11 2.15
C ILE A 119 -17.71 5.86 0.86
N GLU A 120 -16.76 6.08 -0.04
CA GLU A 120 -16.96 6.84 -1.28
C GLU A 120 -17.62 6.02 -2.43
N ARG A 121 -17.90 4.73 -2.19
CA ARG A 121 -18.48 3.79 -3.17
C ARG A 121 -20.00 3.64 -3.07
#